data_AF-A0AAN9SRD6-F1
#
_entry.id   AF-A0AAN9SRD6-F1
#
_cell.length_a   1.000
_cell.length_b   1.000
_cell.length_c   1.000
_cell.angle_alpha   90.00
_cell.angle_beta   90.00
_cell.angle_gamma   90.00
#
_symmetry.space_group_name_H-M   'P 1'
#
loop_
_entity.id
_entity.type
_entity.pdbx_description
1 polymer ?
#
loop_
_entity_poly.entity_id
_entity_poly.type
_entity_poly.pdbx_seq_one_letter_code
_entity_poly.pdbx_strand_id
1 'polypeptide(L)'
;MFHTVMTNKSTLLLLLFVLLHGVALTMAFFEGEEDWWSESPNSLFLMRKSKRVIKTDAGEMHVLKSHSGRIFGRHMHIGFITMEPKSLFVPQYLDSNLIVFIRRGEAKLGFIYDDELVERRLKTGDVYMIPAGTAFYFVNTGEGQRLHIICSIDPSTSLGLDSFQSFYIGGGANSHSVLSGFEPWILETAFNESRLEVEKVFSKELDGPIMFLGDSYAPSLQTKFPQLKKETKEQQLKKMVQHKEEDEDEEEKQTSRSWRKLLETVFGKANEKTENKDTADPPDSYNLYHDKEPDFRNAYGWSKALHGGEYPPLSEPDIGIFHVKLSAGSMMAPHMNPRASEYGIVLDGHGKLFILFPNGSIAMNSEIKKGDVFVVPRYFPFCQIASRDGPLVFFGFSTSAMKNKPQFLAGAVSLLRTLLGPELAAALGISEETLRRLVEPQHEAVILPSAWVAPPEDAGKNTVHMLPKARSFANHVLMDVF
;
A
#
# COMPACT_ATOMS: atom_id res chain seq x y z
N MET A 1 -19.62 7.41 75.98
CA MET A 1 -20.28 7.78 74.72
C MET A 1 -19.80 6.80 73.64
N PHE A 2 -20.25 5.55 73.80
CA PHE A 2 -20.13 4.49 72.79
C PHE A 2 -21.47 4.44 72.03
N HIS A 3 -21.45 3.88 70.82
CA HIS A 3 -22.53 3.79 69.79
C HIS A 3 -22.57 4.98 68.82
N THR A 4 -22.52 4.84 67.49
CA THR A 4 -22.62 3.67 66.58
C THR A 4 -22.04 4.10 65.24
N VAL A 5 -20.90 3.54 64.82
CA VAL A 5 -20.57 3.53 63.38
C VAL A 5 -21.38 2.39 62.81
N MET A 6 -22.57 2.71 62.27
CA MET A 6 -23.30 1.81 61.39
C MET A 6 -22.41 1.63 60.15
N THR A 7 -21.56 0.62 60.18
CA THR A 7 -21.04 -0.03 58.98
C THR A 7 -22.25 -0.58 58.25
N ASN A 8 -22.85 0.28 57.42
CA ASN A 8 -24.00 -0.07 56.63
C ASN A 8 -23.57 -1.20 55.69
N LYS A 9 -24.02 -2.42 56.00
CA LYS A 9 -23.68 -3.65 55.28
C LYS A 9 -23.91 -3.50 53.78
N SER A 10 -24.89 -2.67 53.39
CA SER A 10 -25.19 -2.34 52.01
C SER A 10 -24.05 -1.61 51.30
N THR A 11 -23.37 -0.66 51.95
CA THR A 11 -22.19 0.04 51.39
C THR A 11 -20.97 -0.87 51.27
N LEU A 12 -20.77 -1.78 52.23
CA LEU A 12 -19.69 -2.77 52.16
C LEU A 12 -19.96 -3.79 51.04
N LEU A 13 -21.21 -4.23 50.87
CA LEU A 13 -21.64 -5.08 49.77
C LEU A 13 -21.51 -4.37 48.42
N LEU A 14 -21.82 -3.07 48.34
CA LEU A 14 -21.66 -2.29 47.11
C LEU A 14 -20.20 -2.13 46.72
N LEU A 15 -19.32 -1.84 47.67
CA LEU A 15 -17.87 -1.80 47.43
C LEU A 15 -17.34 -3.17 47.03
N LEU A 16 -17.80 -4.26 47.67
CA LEU A 16 -17.44 -5.62 47.29
C LEU A 16 -17.95 -5.96 45.88
N PHE A 17 -19.16 -5.53 45.51
CA PHE A 17 -19.72 -5.73 44.17
C PHE A 17 -18.97 -4.94 43.11
N VAL A 18 -18.59 -3.69 43.38
CA VAL A 18 -17.78 -2.87 42.46
C VAL A 18 -16.37 -3.48 42.31
N LEU A 19 -15.81 -4.02 43.39
CA LEU A 19 -14.49 -4.65 43.36
C LEU A 19 -14.54 -6.03 42.68
N LEU A 20 -15.60 -6.81 42.89
CA LEU A 20 -15.84 -8.08 42.21
C LEU A 20 -16.22 -7.90 40.74
N HIS A 21 -16.98 -6.86 40.38
CA HIS A 21 -17.24 -6.50 38.98
C HIS A 21 -16.00 -5.90 38.32
N GLY A 22 -15.21 -5.11 39.03
CA GLY A 22 -13.92 -4.61 38.54
C GLY A 22 -12.96 -5.77 38.27
N VAL A 23 -12.85 -6.71 39.20
CA VAL A 23 -12.05 -7.93 39.06
C VAL A 23 -12.61 -8.84 37.96
N ALA A 24 -13.94 -9.01 37.86
CA ALA A 24 -14.56 -9.81 36.80
C ALA A 24 -14.46 -9.15 35.42
N LEU A 25 -14.50 -7.81 35.32
CA LEU A 25 -14.21 -7.10 34.07
C LEU A 25 -12.74 -7.26 33.69
N THR A 26 -11.80 -7.10 34.64
CA THR A 26 -10.38 -7.33 34.35
C THR A 26 -10.12 -8.79 33.98
N MET A 27 -10.74 -9.75 34.68
CA MET A 27 -10.64 -11.18 34.35
C MET A 27 -11.31 -11.49 33.00
N ALA A 28 -12.42 -10.86 32.63
CA ALA A 28 -13.02 -11.00 31.29
C ALA A 28 -12.20 -10.30 30.19
N PHE A 29 -11.45 -9.25 30.54
CA PHE A 29 -10.44 -8.63 29.67
C PHE A 29 -9.22 -9.54 29.47
N PHE A 30 -8.85 -10.34 30.48
CA PHE A 30 -7.74 -11.31 30.45
C PHE A 30 -8.16 -12.71 29.94
N GLU A 31 -9.40 -13.17 30.13
CA GLU A 31 -9.93 -14.43 29.56
C GLU A 31 -10.19 -14.29 28.06
N GLY A 32 -10.29 -13.06 27.55
CA GLY A 32 -10.19 -12.76 26.13
C GLY A 32 -8.75 -12.86 25.58
N GLU A 33 -7.73 -13.14 26.40
CA GLU A 33 -6.33 -13.33 25.98
C GLU A 33 -5.99 -14.76 25.51
N GLU A 34 -6.91 -15.73 25.63
CA GLU A 34 -6.59 -17.12 25.23
C GLU A 34 -6.74 -17.39 23.73
N ASP A 35 -7.47 -16.57 22.96
CA ASP A 35 -7.66 -16.76 21.52
C ASP A 35 -6.55 -16.13 20.63
N TRP A 36 -5.56 -15.44 21.22
CA TRP A 36 -4.47 -14.78 20.46
C TRP A 36 -3.35 -15.73 20.02
N TRP A 37 -3.32 -16.96 20.56
CA TRP A 37 -2.19 -17.89 20.41
C TRP A 37 -2.32 -18.88 19.24
N SER A 38 -3.40 -18.79 18.46
CA SER A 38 -3.68 -19.74 17.36
C SER A 38 -2.90 -19.44 16.07
N GLU A 39 -2.60 -18.16 15.80
CA GLU A 39 -1.77 -17.77 14.64
C GLU A 39 -0.33 -17.48 15.09
N SER A 40 0.66 -17.98 14.33
CA SER A 40 2.07 -17.70 14.62
C SER A 40 2.33 -16.18 14.65
N PRO A 41 3.20 -15.65 15.51
CA PRO A 41 3.46 -14.21 15.54
C PRO A 41 3.96 -13.65 14.18
N ASN A 42 4.65 -14.50 13.40
CA ASN A 42 5.06 -14.17 12.03
C ASN A 42 3.91 -14.05 11.03
N SER A 43 2.78 -14.72 11.22
CA SER A 43 1.61 -14.54 10.36
C SER A 43 0.84 -13.26 10.65
N LEU A 44 0.95 -12.72 11.87
CA LEU A 44 0.25 -11.49 12.26
C LEU A 44 0.84 -10.25 11.58
N PHE A 45 2.18 -10.13 11.56
CA PHE A 45 2.88 -8.93 11.09
C PHE A 45 3.49 -9.06 9.69
N LEU A 46 3.54 -10.26 9.09
CA LEU A 46 3.93 -10.44 7.69
C LEU A 46 2.71 -10.83 6.86
N MET A 47 2.42 -10.06 5.82
CA MET A 47 1.33 -10.35 4.91
C MET A 47 1.75 -11.49 3.99
N ARG A 48 1.20 -12.69 4.24
CA ARG A 48 1.48 -13.89 3.44
C ARG A 48 0.29 -14.36 2.62
N LYS A 49 -0.92 -13.95 3.00
CA LYS A 49 -2.19 -14.30 2.34
C LYS A 49 -2.32 -13.52 1.02
N SER A 50 -1.59 -13.98 0.00
CA SER A 50 -1.66 -13.45 -1.36
C SER A 50 -2.77 -14.13 -2.16
N LYS A 51 -3.63 -13.33 -2.78
CA LYS A 51 -4.67 -13.77 -3.72
C LYS A 51 -4.34 -13.18 -5.09
N ARG A 52 -4.15 -14.05 -6.08
CA ARG A 52 -4.08 -13.61 -7.48
C ARG A 52 -5.49 -13.29 -7.96
N VAL A 53 -5.75 -12.01 -8.23
CA VAL A 53 -7.07 -11.50 -8.62
C VAL A 53 -7.21 -11.33 -10.13
N ILE A 54 -6.09 -11.13 -10.85
CA ILE A 54 -6.06 -11.06 -12.31
C ILE A 54 -4.87 -11.88 -12.80
N LYS A 55 -5.09 -12.71 -13.83
CA LYS A 55 -4.02 -13.39 -14.56
C LYS A 55 -4.36 -13.48 -16.05
N THR A 56 -3.52 -12.88 -16.88
CA THR A 56 -3.59 -12.90 -18.34
C THR A 56 -2.18 -13.11 -18.90
N ASP A 57 -2.04 -13.19 -20.22
CA ASP A 57 -0.73 -13.21 -20.88
C ASP A 57 -0.07 -11.82 -20.89
N ALA A 58 -0.86 -10.75 -20.86
CA ALA A 58 -0.38 -9.36 -20.90
C ALA A 58 -0.10 -8.76 -19.51
N GLY A 59 -0.48 -9.46 -18.43
CA GLY A 59 -0.21 -9.01 -17.08
C GLY A 59 -0.93 -9.78 -15.99
N GLU A 60 -0.69 -9.36 -14.75
CA GLU A 60 -1.29 -9.97 -13.57
C GLU A 60 -1.43 -8.96 -12.43
N MET A 61 -2.36 -9.27 -11.52
CA MET A 61 -2.54 -8.55 -10.27
C MET A 61 -2.62 -9.54 -9.11
N HIS A 62 -1.78 -9.32 -8.10
CA HIS A 62 -1.84 -10.03 -6.81
C HIS A 62 -2.22 -9.05 -5.72
N VAL A 63 -3.04 -9.49 -4.78
CA VAL A 63 -3.42 -8.71 -3.60
C VAL A 63 -3.10 -9.48 -2.35
N LEU A 64 -2.32 -8.87 -1.47
CA LEU A 64 -2.10 -9.36 -0.13
C LEU A 64 -3.17 -8.77 0.78
N LYS A 65 -3.99 -9.65 1.34
CA LYS A 65 -5.04 -9.26 2.29
C LYS A 65 -4.42 -9.05 3.67
N SER A 66 -4.80 -7.97 4.32
CA SER A 66 -4.45 -7.74 5.72
C SER A 66 -5.34 -8.58 6.62
N HIS A 67 -4.83 -8.94 7.79
CA HIS A 67 -5.60 -9.64 8.81
C HIS A 67 -6.64 -8.68 9.38
N SER A 68 -7.91 -9.04 9.25
CA SER A 68 -9.01 -8.38 9.97
C SER A 68 -8.99 -8.85 11.43
N GLY A 69 -8.81 -7.94 12.38
CA GLY A 69 -8.79 -8.27 13.80
C GLY A 69 -8.70 -7.02 14.68
N ARG A 70 -8.98 -7.15 15.98
CA ARG A 70 -9.06 -6.00 16.91
C ARG A 70 -7.76 -5.17 17.03
N ILE A 71 -6.60 -5.75 16.71
CA ILE A 71 -5.29 -5.06 16.69
C ILE A 71 -5.20 -4.05 15.54
N PHE A 72 -5.84 -4.34 14.40
CA PHE A 72 -5.80 -3.50 13.20
C PHE A 72 -7.12 -2.75 13.05
N GLY A 73 -7.30 -1.68 13.85
CA GLY A 73 -8.55 -0.89 13.84
C GLY A 73 -8.95 -0.40 12.44
N ARG A 74 -7.98 0.13 11.68
CA ARG A 74 -8.09 0.41 10.24
C ARG A 74 -7.04 -0.45 9.54
N HIS A 75 -7.46 -1.20 8.52
CA HIS A 75 -6.59 -2.09 7.76
C HIS A 75 -6.67 -1.76 6.27
N MET A 76 -5.61 -2.07 5.52
CA MET A 76 -5.58 -1.92 4.07
C MET A 76 -5.13 -3.21 3.39
N HIS A 77 -5.43 -3.37 2.11
CA HIS A 77 -4.81 -4.41 1.30
C HIS A 77 -3.72 -3.82 0.42
N ILE A 78 -2.72 -4.63 0.07
CA ILE A 78 -1.61 -4.21 -0.80
C ILE A 78 -1.70 -4.97 -2.11
N GLY A 79 -1.87 -4.25 -3.20
CA GLY A 79 -1.91 -4.78 -4.56
C GLY A 79 -0.59 -4.60 -5.29
N PHE A 80 -0.27 -5.57 -6.14
CA PHE A 80 0.86 -5.56 -7.05
C PHE A 80 0.36 -5.83 -8.45
N ILE A 81 0.50 -4.86 -9.35
CA ILE A 81 0.10 -4.98 -10.75
C ILE A 81 1.36 -5.03 -11.60
N THR A 82 1.44 -6.04 -12.46
CA THR A 82 2.50 -6.17 -13.48
C THR A 82 1.85 -6.19 -14.85
N MET A 83 2.34 -5.33 -15.75
CA MET A 83 1.85 -5.20 -17.11
C MET A 83 3.02 -5.34 -18.09
N GLU A 84 2.83 -6.16 -19.12
CA GLU A 84 3.79 -6.32 -20.21
C GLU A 84 3.89 -5.03 -21.06
N PRO A 85 4.98 -4.84 -21.82
CA PRO A 85 5.05 -3.81 -22.85
C PRO A 85 3.82 -3.83 -23.77
N LYS A 86 3.38 -2.66 -24.21
CA LYS A 86 2.22 -2.50 -25.12
C LYS A 86 0.97 -3.22 -24.61
N SER A 87 0.57 -2.95 -23.37
CA SER A 87 -0.63 -3.55 -22.77
C SER A 87 -1.58 -2.51 -22.18
N LEU A 88 -2.83 -2.90 -22.01
CA LEU A 88 -3.94 -2.12 -21.48
C LEU A 88 -4.54 -2.85 -20.29
N PHE A 89 -4.65 -2.16 -19.14
CA PHE A 89 -5.58 -2.51 -18.10
C PHE A 89 -6.90 -1.83 -18.44
N VAL A 90 -7.89 -2.63 -18.81
CA VAL A 90 -9.14 -2.18 -19.45
C VAL A 90 -9.93 -1.16 -18.60
N PRO A 91 -10.76 -0.33 -19.26
CA PRO A 91 -11.72 0.57 -18.61
C PRO A 91 -12.56 -0.08 -17.51
N GLN A 92 -12.45 0.45 -16.29
CA GLN A 92 -13.20 -0.02 -15.13
C GLN A 92 -13.34 1.08 -14.07
N TYR A 93 -14.24 0.88 -13.11
CA TYR A 93 -14.20 1.58 -11.82
C TYR A 93 -14.15 0.57 -10.69
N LEU A 94 -13.69 1.00 -9.50
CA LEU A 94 -13.59 0.16 -8.32
C LEU A 94 -14.54 0.64 -7.22
N ASP A 95 -14.98 -0.25 -6.35
CA ASP A 95 -15.64 0.10 -5.09
C ASP A 95 -14.68 0.64 -4.00
N SER A 96 -13.41 0.84 -4.33
CA SER A 96 -12.38 1.16 -3.33
C SER A 96 -11.45 2.25 -3.80
N ASN A 97 -11.04 3.13 -2.89
CA ASN A 97 -9.97 4.10 -3.14
C ASN A 97 -8.68 3.35 -3.47
N LEU A 98 -8.02 3.76 -4.55
CA LEU A 98 -6.79 3.14 -5.04
C LEU A 98 -5.67 4.18 -5.11
N ILE A 99 -4.71 4.07 -4.19
CA ILE A 99 -3.49 4.90 -4.26
C ILE A 99 -2.41 4.06 -4.92
N VAL A 100 -1.96 4.51 -6.09
CA VAL A 100 -0.96 3.82 -6.90
C VAL A 100 0.41 4.47 -6.73
N PHE A 101 1.44 3.64 -6.74
CA PHE A 101 2.84 4.02 -6.77
C PHE A 101 3.53 3.30 -7.92
N ILE A 102 4.09 4.07 -8.87
CA ILE A 102 4.81 3.50 -10.01
C ILE A 102 6.21 3.08 -9.57
N ARG A 103 6.37 1.79 -9.25
CA ARG A 103 7.64 1.24 -8.80
C ARG A 103 8.66 1.15 -9.94
N ARG A 104 8.22 0.82 -11.15
CA ARG A 104 9.07 0.69 -12.34
C ARG A 104 8.26 0.88 -13.61
N GLY A 105 8.84 1.57 -14.58
CA GLY A 105 8.23 1.79 -15.88
C GLY A 105 7.52 3.14 -15.96
N GLU A 106 6.73 3.29 -17.01
CA GLU A 106 5.87 4.43 -17.26
C GLU A 106 4.48 3.93 -17.66
N ALA A 107 3.47 4.68 -17.26
CA ALA A 107 2.08 4.37 -17.54
C ALA A 107 1.37 5.62 -18.04
N LYS A 108 0.45 5.44 -18.96
CA LYS A 108 -0.61 6.42 -19.21
C LYS A 108 -1.82 6.01 -18.39
N LEU A 109 -2.25 6.86 -17.48
CA LEU A 109 -3.50 6.74 -16.72
C LEU A 109 -4.54 7.61 -17.40
N GLY A 110 -5.62 7.02 -17.89
CA GLY A 110 -6.83 7.75 -18.28
C GLY A 110 -7.90 7.58 -17.23
N PHE A 111 -8.61 8.64 -16.87
CA PHE A 111 -9.66 8.61 -15.85
C PHE A 111 -10.70 9.71 -16.11
N ILE A 112 -11.92 9.51 -15.60
CA ILE A 112 -12.97 10.52 -15.67
C ILE A 112 -12.81 11.51 -14.51
N TYR A 113 -12.85 12.80 -14.81
CA TYR A 113 -12.83 13.89 -13.85
C TYR A 113 -13.74 15.02 -14.34
N ASP A 114 -14.67 15.47 -13.50
CA ASP A 114 -15.70 16.46 -13.87
C ASP A 114 -16.36 16.14 -15.22
N ASP A 115 -16.78 14.87 -15.39
CA ASP A 115 -17.41 14.31 -16.59
C ASP A 115 -16.55 14.30 -17.87
N GLU A 116 -15.25 14.63 -17.78
CA GLU A 116 -14.32 14.60 -18.91
C GLU A 116 -13.25 13.50 -18.75
N LEU A 117 -12.84 12.92 -19.89
CA LEU A 117 -11.69 12.02 -19.92
C LEU A 117 -10.39 12.81 -19.80
N VAL A 118 -9.71 12.62 -18.68
CA VAL A 118 -8.39 13.19 -18.39
C VAL A 118 -7.32 12.12 -18.52
N GLU A 119 -6.19 12.50 -19.10
CA GLU A 119 -5.04 11.63 -19.23
C GLU A 119 -3.82 12.20 -18.51
N ARG A 120 -3.08 11.33 -17.83
CA ARG A 120 -1.84 11.65 -17.13
C ARG A 120 -0.79 10.62 -17.47
N ARG A 121 0.44 11.09 -17.72
CA ARG A 121 1.61 10.21 -17.85
C ARG A 121 2.27 10.08 -16.49
N LEU A 122 2.28 8.87 -15.98
CA LEU A 122 2.93 8.51 -14.72
C LEU A 122 4.29 7.86 -15.01
N LYS A 123 5.32 8.26 -14.27
CA LYS A 123 6.68 7.72 -14.36
C LYS A 123 7.11 7.09 -13.05
N THR A 124 8.23 6.37 -13.08
CA THR A 124 8.80 5.75 -11.88
C THR A 124 8.97 6.78 -10.74
N GLY A 125 8.43 6.44 -9.56
CA GLY A 125 8.40 7.31 -8.39
C GLY A 125 7.09 8.07 -8.21
N ASP A 126 6.21 8.13 -9.22
CA ASP A 126 4.93 8.84 -9.13
C ASP A 126 3.96 8.11 -8.21
N VAL A 127 3.24 8.91 -7.43
CA VAL A 127 2.06 8.54 -6.66
C VAL A 127 0.84 9.21 -7.28
N TYR A 128 -0.26 8.46 -7.39
CA TYR A 128 -1.55 9.01 -7.80
C TYR A 128 -2.69 8.36 -7.00
N MET A 129 -3.74 9.12 -6.71
CA MET A 129 -4.92 8.63 -6.00
C MET A 129 -6.09 8.57 -6.97
N ILE A 130 -6.72 7.41 -7.07
CA ILE A 130 -7.93 7.18 -7.88
C ILE A 130 -9.09 6.94 -6.89
N PRO A 131 -10.06 7.85 -6.81
CA PRO A 131 -11.20 7.69 -5.90
C PRO A 131 -12.07 6.49 -6.28
N ALA A 132 -12.71 5.88 -5.27
CA ALA A 132 -13.75 4.87 -5.50
C ALA A 132 -14.83 5.41 -6.45
N GLY A 133 -15.33 4.56 -7.35
CA GLY A 133 -16.32 4.93 -8.37
C GLY A 133 -15.77 5.69 -9.57
N THR A 134 -14.52 6.18 -9.52
CA THR A 134 -13.90 6.83 -10.69
C THR A 134 -13.58 5.80 -11.75
N ALA A 135 -14.07 6.02 -12.97
CA ALA A 135 -13.71 5.17 -14.09
C ALA A 135 -12.32 5.52 -14.61
N PHE A 136 -11.47 4.51 -14.81
CA PHE A 136 -10.10 4.67 -15.26
C PHE A 136 -9.61 3.48 -16.09
N TYR A 137 -8.45 3.66 -16.72
CA TYR A 137 -7.68 2.61 -17.39
C TYR A 137 -6.16 2.91 -17.27
N PHE A 138 -5.32 1.87 -17.38
CA PHE A 138 -3.87 2.05 -17.50
C PHE A 138 -3.39 1.54 -18.86
N VAL A 139 -2.45 2.26 -19.48
CA VAL A 139 -1.73 1.78 -20.66
C VAL A 139 -0.24 1.76 -20.35
N ASN A 140 0.40 0.60 -20.57
CA ASN A 140 1.85 0.52 -20.65
C ASN A 140 2.28 0.81 -22.08
N THR A 141 2.75 2.03 -22.35
CA THR A 141 3.24 2.45 -23.65
C THR A 141 4.69 2.04 -23.91
N GLY A 142 5.38 1.42 -22.95
CA GLY A 142 6.77 1.02 -23.09
C GLY A 142 6.95 -0.03 -24.19
N GLU A 143 8.01 0.09 -24.99
CA GLU A 143 8.31 -0.84 -26.09
C GLU A 143 9.09 -2.09 -25.65
N GLY A 144 9.59 -2.12 -24.41
CA GLY A 144 10.34 -3.26 -23.87
C GLY A 144 10.48 -3.28 -22.35
N GLN A 145 9.83 -2.36 -21.64
CA GLN A 145 9.89 -2.30 -20.18
C GLN A 145 8.54 -2.71 -19.58
N ARG A 146 8.56 -3.72 -18.70
CA ARG A 146 7.41 -4.06 -17.86
C ARG A 146 7.10 -2.94 -16.89
N LEU A 147 5.81 -2.64 -16.75
CA LEU A 147 5.28 -1.70 -15.79
C LEU A 147 4.93 -2.44 -14.49
N HIS A 148 5.48 -1.97 -13.37
CA HIS A 148 5.21 -2.49 -12.03
C HIS A 148 4.59 -1.40 -11.17
N ILE A 149 3.36 -1.63 -10.71
CA ILE A 149 2.61 -0.72 -9.84
C ILE A 149 2.39 -1.41 -8.49
N ILE A 150 2.63 -0.68 -7.40
CA ILE A 150 2.23 -1.06 -6.05
C ILE A 150 1.05 -0.18 -5.67
N CYS A 151 -0.01 -0.72 -5.10
CA CYS A 151 -1.16 0.06 -4.70
C CYS A 151 -1.68 -0.30 -3.31
N SER A 152 -2.22 0.69 -2.60
CA SER A 152 -3.04 0.46 -1.42
C SER A 152 -4.51 0.43 -1.83
N ILE A 153 -5.24 -0.53 -1.26
CA ILE A 153 -6.68 -0.69 -1.45
C ILE A 153 -7.32 -0.56 -0.07
N ASP A 154 -8.19 0.43 0.08
CA ASP A 154 -8.90 0.68 1.34
C ASP A 154 -10.23 -0.11 1.39
N PRO A 155 -10.34 -1.16 2.22
CA PRO A 155 -11.55 -1.95 2.32
C PRO A 155 -12.70 -1.20 3.02
N SER A 156 -12.45 -0.06 3.68
CA SER A 156 -13.51 0.70 4.36
C SER A 156 -14.51 1.36 3.41
N THR A 157 -14.12 1.54 2.14
CA THR A 157 -15.00 2.00 1.06
C THR A 157 -15.64 0.84 0.28
N SER A 158 -15.14 -0.39 0.44
CA SER A 158 -15.58 -1.56 -0.34
C SER A 158 -16.97 -2.06 0.08
N LEU A 159 -17.65 -2.76 -0.85
CA LEU A 159 -18.90 -3.48 -0.59
C LEU A 159 -18.75 -4.68 0.37
N GLY A 160 -17.51 -5.04 0.75
CA GLY A 160 -17.24 -6.14 1.69
C GLY A 160 -17.39 -7.55 1.10
N LEU A 161 -17.57 -7.66 -0.21
CA LEU A 161 -17.77 -8.94 -0.92
C LEU A 161 -16.44 -9.67 -1.22
N ASP A 162 -15.35 -8.93 -1.39
CA ASP A 162 -13.99 -9.45 -1.59
C ASP A 162 -12.96 -8.41 -1.13
N SER A 163 -11.71 -8.47 -1.60
CA SER A 163 -10.72 -7.41 -1.32
C SER A 163 -11.06 -6.06 -1.92
N PHE A 164 -11.74 -6.06 -3.05
CA PHE A 164 -12.34 -4.93 -3.77
C PHE A 164 -13.17 -5.53 -4.91
N GLN A 165 -14.03 -4.73 -5.52
CA GLN A 165 -14.82 -5.10 -6.69
C GLN A 165 -14.43 -4.24 -7.87
N SER A 166 -14.08 -4.89 -8.99
CA SER A 166 -13.91 -4.25 -10.29
C SER A 166 -15.21 -4.30 -11.08
N PHE A 167 -15.65 -3.14 -11.54
CA PHE A 167 -16.78 -3.00 -12.46
C PHE A 167 -16.23 -2.64 -13.84
N TYR A 168 -16.06 -3.66 -14.68
CA TYR A 168 -15.47 -3.50 -16.00
C TYR A 168 -16.46 -2.88 -16.97
N ILE A 169 -16.07 -1.76 -17.57
CA ILE A 169 -16.87 -1.09 -18.61
C ILE A 169 -16.61 -1.74 -19.97
N GLY A 170 -15.39 -2.23 -20.21
CA GLY A 170 -15.04 -3.10 -21.34
C GLY A 170 -14.12 -4.25 -20.91
N GLY A 171 -14.34 -5.47 -21.42
CA GLY A 171 -13.37 -6.58 -21.33
C GLY A 171 -13.04 -7.12 -19.93
N GLY A 172 -14.05 -7.48 -19.13
CA GLY A 172 -13.85 -7.93 -17.76
C GLY A 172 -13.19 -9.30 -17.57
N ALA A 173 -13.11 -9.75 -16.31
CA ALA A 173 -12.42 -10.97 -15.88
C ALA A 173 -12.91 -12.29 -16.54
N ASN A 174 -14.13 -12.28 -17.06
CA ASN A 174 -14.73 -13.34 -17.86
C ASN A 174 -15.19 -12.82 -19.23
N SER A 175 -14.57 -11.75 -19.75
CA SER A 175 -14.94 -11.10 -21.01
C SER A 175 -16.26 -10.32 -21.02
N HIS A 176 -16.88 -10.11 -19.85
CA HIS A 176 -18.18 -9.42 -19.77
C HIS A 176 -18.02 -8.01 -19.18
N SER A 177 -18.67 -7.05 -19.82
CA SER A 177 -18.87 -5.69 -19.31
C SER A 177 -20.05 -5.68 -18.35
N VAL A 178 -20.07 -4.74 -17.39
CA VAL A 178 -21.29 -4.46 -16.60
C VAL A 178 -22.50 -4.15 -17.49
N LEU A 179 -22.26 -3.62 -18.69
CA LEU A 179 -23.29 -3.32 -19.68
C LEU A 179 -23.96 -4.59 -20.22
N SER A 180 -23.22 -5.69 -20.35
CA SER A 180 -23.79 -6.97 -20.83
C SER A 180 -24.76 -7.63 -19.84
N GLY A 181 -24.85 -7.12 -18.60
CA GLY A 181 -25.81 -7.58 -17.60
C GLY A 181 -27.23 -7.01 -17.77
N PHE A 182 -27.40 -5.94 -18.54
CA PHE A 182 -28.72 -5.36 -18.79
C PHE A 182 -29.49 -6.14 -19.87
N GLU A 183 -30.81 -6.12 -19.80
CA GLU A 183 -31.65 -6.72 -20.85
C GLU A 183 -31.40 -6.02 -22.21
N PRO A 184 -31.38 -6.75 -23.34
CA PRO A 184 -31.00 -6.18 -24.64
C PRO A 184 -31.78 -4.92 -25.02
N TRP A 185 -33.10 -4.89 -24.76
CA TRP A 185 -33.95 -3.74 -25.08
C TRP A 185 -33.59 -2.48 -24.27
N ILE A 186 -33.04 -2.63 -23.05
CA ILE A 186 -32.55 -1.51 -22.23
C ILE A 186 -31.36 -0.87 -22.94
N LEU A 187 -30.42 -1.68 -23.42
CA LEU A 187 -29.24 -1.19 -24.13
C LEU A 187 -29.61 -0.60 -25.50
N GLU A 188 -30.53 -1.22 -26.24
CA GLU A 188 -31.07 -0.66 -27.49
C GLU A 188 -31.65 0.74 -27.27
N THR A 189 -32.46 0.89 -26.21
CA THR A 189 -33.07 2.17 -25.84
C THR A 189 -32.02 3.17 -25.38
N ALA A 190 -31.08 2.76 -24.52
CA ALA A 190 -30.09 3.64 -23.91
C ALA A 190 -29.04 4.14 -24.92
N PHE A 191 -28.58 3.26 -25.82
CA PHE A 191 -27.66 3.64 -26.90
C PHE A 191 -28.38 4.24 -28.11
N ASN A 192 -29.71 4.13 -28.18
CA ASN A 192 -30.52 4.48 -29.35
C ASN A 192 -29.97 3.80 -30.62
N GLU A 193 -29.65 2.52 -30.50
CA GLU A 193 -28.99 1.72 -31.53
C GLU A 193 -29.65 0.35 -31.68
N SER A 194 -29.45 -0.27 -32.84
CA SER A 194 -30.04 -1.59 -33.10
C SER A 194 -29.43 -2.67 -32.19
N ARG A 195 -30.26 -3.64 -31.81
CA ARG A 195 -29.85 -4.80 -31.00
C ARG A 195 -28.58 -5.46 -31.51
N LEU A 196 -28.53 -5.69 -32.82
CA LEU A 196 -27.43 -6.38 -33.48
C LEU A 196 -26.10 -5.63 -33.33
N GLU A 197 -26.13 -4.30 -33.43
CA GLU A 197 -24.90 -3.50 -33.26
C GLU A 197 -24.48 -3.42 -31.79
N VAL A 198 -25.43 -3.27 -30.86
CA VAL A 198 -25.14 -3.30 -29.41
C VAL A 198 -24.55 -4.66 -29.00
N GLU A 199 -25.20 -5.76 -29.38
CA GLU A 199 -24.71 -7.11 -29.09
C GLU A 199 -23.34 -7.34 -29.72
N LYS A 200 -23.10 -6.91 -30.95
CA LYS A 200 -21.79 -7.03 -31.63
C LYS A 200 -20.65 -6.29 -30.92
N VAL A 201 -20.94 -5.22 -30.18
CA VAL A 201 -19.94 -4.51 -29.38
C VAL A 201 -19.68 -5.22 -28.05
N PHE A 202 -20.74 -5.56 -27.32
CA PHE A 202 -20.62 -6.05 -25.93
C PHE A 202 -20.55 -7.58 -25.79
N SER A 203 -20.74 -8.34 -26.87
CA SER A 203 -20.56 -9.81 -26.90
C SER A 203 -19.16 -10.25 -27.32
N LYS A 204 -18.29 -9.32 -27.73
CA LYS A 204 -16.92 -9.66 -28.10
C LYS A 204 -16.14 -10.17 -26.89
N GLU A 205 -15.66 -11.40 -27.02
CA GLU A 205 -14.77 -11.99 -26.02
C GLU A 205 -13.42 -11.26 -26.05
N LEU A 206 -12.94 -10.85 -24.88
CA LEU A 206 -11.67 -10.14 -24.70
C LEU A 206 -10.75 -11.00 -23.84
N ASP A 207 -9.44 -10.88 -24.00
CA ASP A 207 -8.42 -11.72 -23.33
C ASP A 207 -8.24 -11.42 -21.83
N GLY A 208 -9.28 -10.90 -21.18
CA GLY A 208 -9.35 -10.55 -19.78
C GLY A 208 -8.99 -9.09 -19.47
N PRO A 209 -8.87 -8.75 -18.17
CA PRO A 209 -8.75 -7.36 -17.71
C PRO A 209 -7.45 -6.67 -18.09
N ILE A 210 -6.40 -7.43 -18.39
CA ILE A 210 -5.13 -6.89 -18.88
C ILE A 210 -4.85 -7.57 -20.22
N MET A 211 -4.71 -6.79 -21.28
CA MET A 211 -4.58 -7.32 -22.64
C MET A 211 -3.50 -6.59 -23.43
N PHE A 212 -2.95 -7.24 -24.47
CA PHE A 212 -2.01 -6.60 -25.38
C PHE A 212 -2.73 -5.60 -26.29
N LEU A 213 -2.01 -4.53 -26.66
CA LEU A 213 -2.45 -3.55 -27.64
C LEU A 213 -1.91 -3.94 -29.02
N GLY A 214 -2.82 -4.29 -29.93
CA GLY A 214 -2.53 -4.70 -31.31
C GLY A 214 -2.24 -6.20 -31.45
N ASP A 215 -2.61 -6.77 -32.60
CA ASP A 215 -2.55 -8.21 -32.87
C ASP A 215 -1.12 -8.74 -33.11
N SER A 216 -0.13 -7.85 -33.32
CA SER A 216 1.25 -8.21 -33.67
C SER A 216 2.13 -8.62 -32.47
N TYR A 217 1.70 -8.36 -31.23
CA TYR A 217 2.53 -8.60 -30.02
C TYR A 217 1.99 -9.68 -29.07
N ALA A 218 0.82 -10.26 -29.36
CA ALA A 218 0.43 -11.50 -28.72
C ALA A 218 1.41 -12.60 -29.16
N PRO A 219 1.99 -13.42 -28.26
CA PRO A 219 2.68 -14.63 -28.67
C PRO A 219 1.71 -15.43 -29.53
N SER A 220 2.04 -15.62 -30.80
CA SER A 220 1.13 -16.20 -31.77
C SER A 220 0.55 -17.51 -31.23
N LEU A 221 -0.75 -17.73 -31.47
CA LEU A 221 -1.47 -18.93 -31.03
C LEU A 221 -0.74 -20.24 -31.40
N GLN A 222 0.20 -20.20 -32.36
CA GLN A 222 1.12 -21.28 -32.72
C GLN A 222 1.94 -21.83 -31.55
N THR A 223 2.30 -20.99 -30.55
CA THR A 223 2.99 -21.46 -29.34
C THR A 223 2.09 -22.25 -28.37
N LYS A 224 0.76 -22.08 -28.45
CA LYS A 224 -0.23 -22.82 -27.64
C LYS A 224 -0.75 -24.10 -28.31
N PHE A 225 -0.58 -24.25 -29.63
CA PHE A 225 -1.00 -25.43 -30.42
C PHE A 225 -0.55 -26.80 -29.88
N PRO A 226 0.64 -26.96 -29.25
CA PRO A 226 1.06 -28.26 -28.72
C PRO A 226 0.25 -28.72 -27.51
N GLN A 227 -0.41 -27.80 -26.78
CA GLN A 227 -0.96 -28.06 -25.43
C GLN A 227 -2.49 -28.27 -25.40
N LEU A 228 -3.19 -28.08 -26.52
CA LEU A 228 -4.65 -28.26 -26.56
C LEU A 228 -5.08 -29.73 -26.75
N LYS A 229 -6.18 -30.10 -26.07
CA LYS A 229 -6.86 -31.39 -26.23
C LYS A 229 -7.44 -31.55 -27.65
N LYS A 230 -7.49 -32.79 -28.13
CA LYS A 230 -7.77 -33.17 -29.53
C LYS A 230 -9.11 -32.63 -30.08
N GLU A 231 -10.13 -32.52 -29.23
CA GLU A 231 -11.47 -32.06 -29.60
C GLU A 231 -11.52 -30.54 -29.87
N THR A 232 -10.69 -29.74 -29.19
CA THR A 232 -10.59 -28.29 -29.41
C THR A 232 -9.81 -27.96 -30.70
N LYS A 233 -8.92 -28.88 -31.13
CA LYS A 233 -8.15 -28.73 -32.38
C LYS A 233 -9.04 -28.73 -33.61
N GLU A 234 -10.09 -29.55 -33.65
CA GLU A 234 -10.98 -29.67 -34.82
C GLU A 234 -11.92 -28.46 -34.98
N GLN A 235 -12.41 -27.91 -33.86
CA GLN A 235 -13.20 -26.67 -33.88
C GLN A 235 -12.37 -25.44 -34.29
N GLN A 236 -11.10 -25.38 -33.87
CA GLN A 236 -10.19 -24.29 -34.26
C GLN A 236 -9.68 -24.42 -35.70
N LEU A 237 -9.46 -25.65 -36.19
CA LEU A 237 -9.08 -25.88 -37.59
C LEU A 237 -10.21 -25.48 -38.56
N LYS A 238 -11.47 -25.70 -38.19
CA LYS A 238 -12.63 -25.22 -38.97
C LYS A 238 -12.71 -23.68 -39.03
N LYS A 239 -12.38 -22.97 -37.95
CA LYS A 239 -12.32 -21.51 -37.92
C LYS A 239 -11.15 -20.95 -38.76
N MET A 240 -10.00 -21.62 -38.76
CA MET A 240 -8.82 -21.19 -39.53
C MET A 240 -8.96 -21.35 -41.05
N VAL A 241 -9.75 -22.31 -41.52
CA VAL A 241 -9.98 -22.53 -42.95
C VAL A 241 -10.96 -21.51 -43.56
N GLN A 242 -11.73 -20.79 -42.73
CA GLN A 242 -12.68 -19.77 -43.18
C GLN A 242 -12.13 -18.33 -43.20
N HIS A 243 -10.89 -18.10 -42.76
CA HIS A 243 -10.29 -16.75 -42.65
C HIS A 243 -8.97 -16.58 -43.40
N LYS A 244 -8.68 -17.44 -44.37
CA LYS A 244 -7.59 -17.21 -45.32
C LYS A 244 -8.15 -16.74 -46.64
N GLU A 245 -8.46 -15.45 -46.71
CA GLU A 245 -8.25 -14.62 -47.90
C GLU A 245 -8.52 -13.15 -47.51
N GLU A 246 -7.56 -12.29 -47.90
CA GLU A 246 -7.57 -10.82 -47.95
C GLU A 246 -6.92 -10.02 -46.78
N ASP A 247 -5.74 -9.48 -47.14
CA ASP A 247 -5.15 -8.18 -46.80
C ASP A 247 -4.46 -7.95 -45.44
N GLU A 248 -3.21 -8.41 -45.35
CA GLU A 248 -2.18 -7.88 -44.44
C GLU A 248 -1.52 -6.64 -45.08
N ASP A 249 -1.89 -5.44 -44.63
CA ASP A 249 -1.00 -4.24 -44.56
C ASP A 249 -1.70 -2.95 -44.04
N GLU A 250 -3.02 -2.97 -43.73
CA GLU A 250 -3.73 -1.81 -43.15
C GLU A 250 -4.12 -1.92 -41.65
N GLU A 251 -3.98 -3.09 -41.02
CA GLU A 251 -4.59 -3.38 -39.70
C GLU A 251 -3.94 -2.66 -38.50
N GLU A 252 -2.66 -2.30 -38.56
CA GLU A 252 -1.97 -1.68 -37.41
C GLU A 252 -2.49 -0.26 -37.09
N LYS A 253 -2.97 0.47 -38.11
CA LYS A 253 -3.62 1.79 -37.92
C LYS A 253 -5.10 1.66 -37.58
N GLN A 254 -5.76 0.60 -38.06
CA GLN A 254 -7.20 0.40 -37.92
C GLN A 254 -7.58 -0.06 -36.50
N THR A 255 -6.78 -0.93 -35.88
CA THR A 255 -6.99 -1.42 -34.51
C THR A 255 -6.79 -0.31 -33.47
N SER A 256 -5.71 0.47 -33.58
CA SER A 256 -5.46 1.65 -32.74
C SER A 256 -6.60 2.69 -32.84
N ARG A 257 -7.12 2.93 -34.06
CA ARG A 257 -8.30 3.78 -34.29
C ARG A 257 -9.59 3.19 -33.73
N SER A 258 -9.78 1.87 -33.86
CA SER A 258 -10.94 1.14 -33.31
C SER A 258 -10.99 1.25 -31.79
N TRP A 259 -9.84 1.11 -31.12
CA TRP A 259 -9.74 1.28 -29.66
C TRP A 259 -9.93 2.71 -29.20
N ARG A 260 -9.37 3.71 -29.93
CA ARG A 260 -9.70 5.12 -29.65
C ARG A 260 -11.18 5.40 -29.80
N LYS A 261 -11.81 4.87 -30.85
CA LYS A 261 -13.25 4.99 -31.07
C LYS A 261 -14.05 4.31 -29.95
N LEU A 262 -13.63 3.14 -29.48
CA LEU A 262 -14.27 2.45 -28.36
C LEU A 262 -14.13 3.26 -27.06
N LEU A 263 -12.96 3.84 -26.77
CA LEU A 263 -12.77 4.75 -25.64
C LEU A 263 -13.62 6.02 -25.79
N GLU A 264 -13.72 6.60 -26.97
CA GLU A 264 -14.60 7.75 -27.26
C GLU A 264 -16.09 7.39 -27.09
N THR A 265 -16.50 6.17 -27.44
CA THR A 265 -17.88 5.70 -27.23
C THR A 265 -18.17 5.45 -25.75
N VAL A 266 -17.20 4.92 -25.01
CA VAL A 266 -17.35 4.55 -23.60
C VAL A 266 -17.25 5.77 -22.66
N PHE A 267 -16.34 6.69 -22.95
CA PHE A 267 -16.00 7.83 -22.10
C PHE A 267 -16.40 9.19 -22.70
N GLY A 268 -17.04 9.20 -23.87
CA GLY A 268 -17.30 10.41 -24.63
C GLY A 268 -16.07 10.88 -25.42
N LYS A 269 -16.30 11.72 -26.43
CA LYS A 269 -15.20 12.44 -27.08
C LYS A 269 -14.65 13.45 -26.08
N ALA A 270 -13.33 13.57 -25.99
CA ALA A 270 -12.70 14.74 -25.40
C ALA A 270 -13.16 15.96 -26.22
N ASN A 271 -14.16 16.70 -25.70
CA ASN A 271 -14.67 17.88 -26.38
C ASN A 271 -13.56 18.94 -26.41
N GLU A 272 -13.49 19.70 -27.50
CA GLU A 272 -12.74 20.96 -27.51
C GLU A 272 -13.25 21.80 -26.35
N LYS A 273 -12.31 22.19 -25.46
CA LYS A 273 -12.52 22.94 -24.23
C LYS A 273 -13.76 23.84 -24.29
N THR A 274 -14.84 23.38 -23.68
CA THR A 274 -15.90 24.31 -23.30
C THR A 274 -15.35 24.98 -22.05
N GLU A 275 -14.99 26.26 -22.11
CA GLU A 275 -14.52 27.02 -20.94
C GLU A 275 -15.66 27.15 -19.91
N ASN A 276 -15.95 26.08 -19.17
CA ASN A 276 -16.66 26.17 -17.91
C ASN A 276 -15.65 26.60 -16.86
N LYS A 277 -15.71 27.87 -16.47
CA LYS A 277 -14.75 28.54 -15.56
C LYS A 277 -14.82 28.09 -14.10
N ASP A 278 -15.62 27.08 -13.78
CA ASP A 278 -15.97 26.72 -12.40
C ASP A 278 -15.50 25.31 -11.97
N THR A 279 -14.83 24.55 -12.84
CA THR A 279 -14.28 23.23 -12.48
C THR A 279 -12.82 23.35 -12.03
N ALA A 280 -12.46 22.63 -10.96
CA ALA A 280 -11.08 22.61 -10.47
C ALA A 280 -10.21 21.79 -11.43
N ASP A 281 -8.93 22.10 -11.54
CA ASP A 281 -8.03 21.27 -12.35
C ASP A 281 -7.87 19.87 -11.71
N PRO A 282 -7.82 18.79 -12.51
CA PRO A 282 -7.56 17.45 -12.00
C PRO A 282 -6.17 17.41 -11.35
N PRO A 283 -6.03 16.76 -10.18
CA PRO A 283 -4.77 16.77 -9.44
C PRO A 283 -3.64 16.20 -10.29
N ASP A 284 -2.44 16.77 -10.14
CA ASP A 284 -1.23 16.20 -10.72
C ASP A 284 -0.72 15.01 -9.89
N SER A 285 0.10 14.15 -10.52
CA SER A 285 0.84 13.13 -9.78
C SER A 285 1.91 13.76 -8.91
N TYR A 286 2.29 13.07 -7.84
CA TYR A 286 3.36 13.50 -6.95
C TYR A 286 4.55 12.53 -7.06
N ASN A 287 5.71 13.00 -7.53
CA ASN A 287 6.88 12.13 -7.67
C ASN A 287 7.68 12.07 -6.36
N LEU A 288 7.63 10.94 -5.67
CA LEU A 288 8.31 10.74 -4.40
C LEU A 288 9.85 10.81 -4.49
N TYR A 289 10.41 10.61 -5.69
CA TYR A 289 11.85 10.61 -5.89
C TYR A 289 12.39 12.00 -6.19
N HIS A 290 11.66 12.79 -6.98
CA HIS A 290 12.06 14.11 -7.45
C HIS A 290 11.46 15.28 -6.65
N ASP A 291 10.21 15.17 -6.22
CA ASP A 291 9.46 16.31 -5.65
C ASP A 291 9.53 16.35 -4.12
N LYS A 292 9.90 15.23 -3.50
CA LYS A 292 10.04 15.10 -2.03
C LYS A 292 11.49 15.05 -1.61
N GLU A 293 11.93 16.03 -0.84
CA GLU A 293 13.18 15.94 -0.08
C GLU A 293 13.01 14.99 1.12
N PRO A 294 14.08 14.29 1.56
CA PRO A 294 14.02 13.51 2.78
C PRO A 294 13.71 14.36 4.01
N ASP A 295 12.75 13.91 4.80
CA ASP A 295 12.43 14.48 6.11
C ASP A 295 13.57 14.22 7.11
N PHE A 296 14.32 13.13 6.91
CA PHE A 296 15.54 12.83 7.65
C PHE A 296 16.62 12.24 6.75
N ARG A 297 17.88 12.61 7.01
CA ARG A 297 19.07 12.04 6.36
C ARG A 297 20.29 12.14 7.28
N ASN A 298 21.07 11.07 7.36
CA ASN A 298 22.44 11.07 7.89
C ASN A 298 23.32 10.08 7.09
N ALA A 299 24.51 9.74 7.60
CA ALA A 299 25.43 8.81 6.95
C ALA A 299 24.87 7.37 6.84
N TYR A 300 23.86 7.03 7.65
CA TYR A 300 23.33 5.67 7.79
C TYR A 300 22.03 5.46 6.99
N GLY A 301 21.48 6.50 6.38
CA GLY A 301 20.27 6.37 5.58
C GLY A 301 19.48 7.65 5.41
N TRP A 302 18.25 7.50 4.95
CA TRP A 302 17.27 8.57 4.84
C TRP A 302 15.84 8.05 4.89
N SER A 303 14.90 8.92 5.25
CA SER A 303 13.46 8.65 5.19
C SER A 303 12.71 9.82 4.55
N LYS A 304 11.65 9.48 3.82
CA LYS A 304 10.66 10.40 3.23
C LYS A 304 9.28 9.97 3.73
N ALA A 305 8.44 10.94 4.06
CA ALA A 305 7.04 10.76 4.42
C ALA A 305 6.19 11.80 3.67
N LEU A 306 5.26 11.34 2.85
CA LEU A 306 4.30 12.17 2.12
C LEU A 306 2.94 12.08 2.82
N HIS A 307 2.34 13.25 3.08
CA HIS A 307 1.12 13.37 3.87
C HIS A 307 0.10 14.29 3.18
N GLY A 308 -1.16 14.29 3.63
CA GLY A 308 -2.28 14.99 2.98
C GLY A 308 -2.07 16.50 2.83
N GLY A 309 -1.41 17.14 3.81
CA GLY A 309 -1.05 18.56 3.70
C GLY A 309 0.00 18.89 2.62
N GLU A 310 0.76 17.92 2.11
CA GLU A 310 1.71 18.09 1.00
C GLU A 310 1.11 17.61 -0.34
N TYR A 311 0.34 16.53 -0.31
CA TYR A 311 -0.38 16.01 -1.46
C TYR A 311 -1.87 15.82 -1.09
N PRO A 312 -2.71 16.85 -1.34
CA PRO A 312 -4.11 16.89 -0.91
C PRO A 312 -4.96 15.66 -1.22
N PRO A 313 -4.80 14.97 -2.38
CA PRO A 313 -5.56 13.76 -2.69
C PRO A 313 -5.41 12.62 -1.67
N LEU A 314 -4.40 12.65 -0.80
CA LEU A 314 -4.24 11.67 0.29
C LEU A 314 -5.10 11.96 1.51
N SER A 315 -5.66 13.17 1.64
CA SER A 315 -6.32 13.63 2.87
C SER A 315 -7.64 12.91 3.13
N GLU A 316 -8.50 12.83 2.11
CA GLU A 316 -9.81 12.16 2.22
C GLU A 316 -9.69 10.67 2.54
N PRO A 317 -8.85 9.87 1.84
CA PRO A 317 -8.66 8.47 2.21
C PRO A 317 -7.87 8.31 3.52
N ASP A 318 -7.39 9.38 4.16
CA ASP A 318 -6.53 9.34 5.35
C ASP A 318 -5.43 8.27 5.23
N ILE A 319 -4.69 8.29 4.12
CA ILE A 319 -3.54 7.40 3.88
C ILE A 319 -2.30 8.24 3.61
N GLY A 320 -1.23 7.98 4.36
CA GLY A 320 0.08 8.57 4.11
C GLY A 320 0.99 7.58 3.40
N ILE A 321 2.14 8.06 2.96
CA ILE A 321 3.15 7.26 2.25
C ILE A 321 4.50 7.50 2.89
N PHE A 322 5.33 6.45 2.96
CA PHE A 322 6.72 6.57 3.40
C PHE A 322 7.67 5.79 2.50
N HIS A 323 8.91 6.25 2.44
CA HIS A 323 10.00 5.58 1.72
C HIS A 323 11.29 5.76 2.49
N VAL A 324 11.95 4.65 2.78
CA VAL A 324 13.11 4.62 3.67
C VAL A 324 14.22 3.82 3.02
N LYS A 325 15.45 4.33 3.17
CA LYS A 325 16.68 3.60 2.88
C LYS A 325 17.52 3.54 4.14
N LEU A 326 17.85 2.33 4.55
CA LEU A 326 18.88 2.05 5.54
C LEU A 326 20.13 1.58 4.79
N SER A 327 21.27 2.21 5.06
CA SER A 327 22.57 1.74 4.58
C SER A 327 22.90 0.37 5.20
N ALA A 328 23.83 -0.35 4.57
CA ALA A 328 24.28 -1.63 5.08
C ALA A 328 24.73 -1.52 6.55
N GLY A 329 24.30 -2.47 7.39
CA GLY A 329 24.60 -2.48 8.83
C GLY A 329 24.03 -1.28 9.60
N SER A 330 22.98 -0.63 9.09
CA SER A 330 22.29 0.46 9.78
C SER A 330 20.92 0.01 10.27
N MET A 331 20.35 0.72 11.24
CA MET A 331 19.01 0.47 11.76
C MET A 331 18.22 1.76 11.90
N MET A 332 16.92 1.71 11.68
CA MET A 332 16.05 2.73 12.24
C MET A 332 15.96 2.49 13.75
N ALA A 333 16.20 3.50 14.56
CA ALA A 333 16.19 3.41 16.01
C ALA A 333 14.85 2.84 16.52
N PRO A 334 14.83 2.09 17.64
CA PRO A 334 13.58 1.62 18.24
C PRO A 334 12.59 2.76 18.42
N HIS A 335 11.39 2.61 17.87
CA HIS A 335 10.36 3.65 17.87
C HIS A 335 8.97 3.05 17.85
N MET A 336 7.97 3.91 18.04
CA MET A 336 6.57 3.59 17.85
C MET A 336 5.88 4.69 17.05
N ASN A 337 4.79 4.32 16.39
CA ASN A 337 3.96 5.24 15.63
C ASN A 337 2.70 5.60 16.43
N PRO A 338 2.54 6.87 16.81
CA PRO A 338 1.43 7.27 17.68
C PRO A 338 0.14 7.53 16.90
N ARG A 339 0.15 7.58 15.56
CA ARG A 339 -1.04 7.92 14.75
C ARG A 339 -1.49 6.83 13.81
N ALA A 340 -0.57 6.11 13.18
CA ALA A 340 -0.90 5.20 12.09
C ALA A 340 -0.27 3.82 12.26
N SER A 341 -0.94 2.82 11.69
CA SER A 341 -0.32 1.55 11.33
C SER A 341 0.44 1.72 10.02
N GLU A 342 1.59 1.05 9.90
CA GLU A 342 2.45 1.11 8.71
C GLU A 342 2.45 -0.21 7.95
N TYR A 343 2.24 -0.14 6.65
CA TYR A 343 2.30 -1.27 5.71
C TYR A 343 3.53 -1.08 4.84
N GLY A 344 4.63 -1.75 5.19
CA GLY A 344 5.91 -1.64 4.51
C GLY A 344 6.14 -2.77 3.51
N ILE A 345 6.57 -2.41 2.30
CA ILE A 345 6.95 -3.30 1.21
C ILE A 345 8.46 -3.18 1.02
N VAL A 346 9.19 -4.29 1.18
CA VAL A 346 10.63 -4.30 0.95
C VAL A 346 10.90 -4.25 -0.55
N LEU A 347 11.46 -3.14 -0.99
CA LEU A 347 11.71 -2.82 -2.39
C LEU A 347 13.07 -3.34 -2.88
N ASP A 348 14.06 -3.39 -1.99
CA ASP A 348 15.39 -3.91 -2.27
C ASP A 348 16.14 -4.32 -0.99
N GLY A 349 17.07 -5.26 -1.14
CA GLY A 349 17.90 -5.76 -0.04
C GLY A 349 17.18 -6.70 0.93
N HIS A 350 17.80 -6.89 2.09
CA HIS A 350 17.28 -7.73 3.17
C HIS A 350 17.78 -7.24 4.54
N GLY A 351 17.11 -7.67 5.60
CA GLY A 351 17.37 -7.25 6.95
C GLY A 351 16.47 -7.97 7.95
N LYS A 352 16.29 -7.37 9.14
CA LYS A 352 15.43 -7.88 10.19
C LYS A 352 14.41 -6.83 10.63
N LEU A 353 13.24 -7.31 11.02
CA LEU A 353 12.17 -6.53 11.63
C LEU A 353 11.89 -7.09 13.03
N PHE A 354 11.98 -6.19 14.01
CA PHE A 354 11.66 -6.45 15.41
C PHE A 354 10.39 -5.73 15.78
N ILE A 355 9.45 -6.42 16.42
CA ILE A 355 8.22 -5.85 16.96
C ILE A 355 8.02 -6.39 18.37
N LEU A 356 7.60 -5.53 19.30
CA LEU A 356 7.35 -5.90 20.69
C LEU A 356 5.87 -5.78 21.04
N PHE A 357 5.40 -6.62 21.97
CA PHE A 357 4.10 -6.45 22.62
C PHE A 357 4.16 -5.36 23.71
N PRO A 358 3.01 -4.84 24.18
CA PRO A 358 2.98 -3.82 25.23
C PRO A 358 3.68 -4.20 26.53
N ASN A 359 3.74 -5.51 26.85
CA ASN A 359 4.46 -6.03 28.03
C ASN A 359 5.98 -6.15 27.83
N GLY A 360 6.50 -5.75 26.66
CA GLY A 360 7.93 -5.81 26.32
C GLY A 360 8.41 -7.16 25.78
N SER A 361 7.57 -8.18 25.74
CA SER A 361 7.92 -9.45 25.09
C SER A 361 8.03 -9.32 23.57
N ILE A 362 8.82 -10.18 22.94
CA ILE A 362 9.04 -10.16 21.50
C ILE A 362 7.77 -10.64 20.79
N ALA A 363 7.13 -9.74 20.05
CA ALA A 363 6.01 -10.07 19.17
C ALA A 363 6.51 -10.62 17.84
N MET A 364 7.58 -10.05 17.28
CA MET A 364 8.21 -10.59 16.08
C MET A 364 9.71 -10.31 16.07
N ASN A 365 10.47 -11.29 15.62
CA ASN A 365 11.87 -11.17 15.22
C ASN A 365 12.03 -12.01 13.96
N SER A 366 11.94 -11.36 12.81
CA SER A 366 11.94 -12.04 11.51
C SER A 366 12.86 -11.36 10.52
N GLU A 367 13.46 -12.17 9.66
CA GLU A 367 14.12 -11.67 8.47
C GLU A 367 13.08 -11.17 7.47
N ILE A 368 13.40 -10.05 6.83
CA ILE A 368 12.61 -9.45 5.76
C ILE A 368 13.52 -9.23 4.55
N LYS A 369 13.01 -9.52 3.36
CA LYS A 369 13.74 -9.37 2.10
C LYS A 369 12.85 -8.81 1.02
N LYS A 370 13.46 -8.36 -0.07
CA LYS A 370 12.77 -7.86 -1.26
C LYS A 370 11.53 -8.69 -1.62
N GLY A 371 10.39 -8.02 -1.74
CA GLY A 371 9.08 -8.61 -2.03
C GLY A 371 8.24 -8.89 -0.77
N ASP A 372 8.83 -8.95 0.42
CA ASP A 372 8.07 -9.11 1.65
C ASP A 372 7.25 -7.85 1.97
N VAL A 373 6.04 -8.07 2.48
CA VAL A 373 5.17 -7.02 2.98
C VAL A 373 4.94 -7.25 4.47
N PHE A 374 5.27 -6.24 5.28
CA PHE A 374 5.08 -6.26 6.73
C PHE A 374 4.08 -5.20 7.16
N VAL A 375 3.42 -5.44 8.30
CA VAL A 375 2.51 -4.50 8.94
C VAL A 375 2.96 -4.28 10.37
N VAL A 376 3.07 -3.02 10.77
CA VAL A 376 3.29 -2.63 12.16
C VAL A 376 2.05 -1.86 12.63
N PRO A 377 1.25 -2.41 13.55
CA PRO A 377 0.12 -1.69 14.09
C PRO A 377 0.56 -0.45 14.87
N ARG A 378 -0.30 0.57 14.89
CA ARG A 378 -0.14 1.76 15.74
C ARG A 378 0.22 1.37 17.17
N TYR A 379 1.14 2.12 17.79
CA TYR A 379 1.66 1.96 19.15
C TYR A 379 2.63 0.81 19.41
N PHE A 380 2.73 -0.19 18.53
CA PHE A 380 3.69 -1.28 18.74
C PHE A 380 5.12 -0.73 18.62
N PRO A 381 6.03 -1.00 19.58
CA PRO A 381 7.44 -0.66 19.44
C PRO A 381 8.13 -1.58 18.44
N PHE A 382 8.96 -1.01 17.57
CA PHE A 382 9.62 -1.76 16.51
C PHE A 382 10.94 -1.12 16.06
N CYS A 383 11.74 -1.90 15.32
CA CYS A 383 12.85 -1.38 14.54
C CYS A 383 13.12 -2.24 13.29
N GLN A 384 13.64 -1.60 12.25
CA GLN A 384 14.17 -2.25 11.05
C GLN A 384 15.69 -2.16 11.05
N ILE A 385 16.35 -3.25 10.71
CA ILE A 385 17.80 -3.36 10.70
C ILE A 385 18.23 -3.92 9.34
N ALA A 386 19.06 -3.18 8.61
CA ALA A 386 19.64 -3.64 7.35
C ALA A 386 20.75 -4.66 7.60
N SER A 387 20.85 -5.67 6.73
CA SER A 387 22.02 -6.54 6.66
C SER A 387 23.30 -5.75 6.33
N ARG A 388 24.48 -6.32 6.59
CA ARG A 388 25.76 -5.72 6.14
C ARG A 388 26.08 -5.98 4.67
N ASP A 389 25.38 -6.93 4.05
CA ASP A 389 25.62 -7.27 2.65
C ASP A 389 25.08 -6.22 1.67
N GLY A 390 24.19 -5.33 2.13
CA GLY A 390 23.61 -4.30 1.28
C GLY A 390 22.59 -3.43 2.02
N PRO A 391 22.13 -2.35 1.36
CA PRO A 391 21.10 -1.50 1.93
C PRO A 391 19.76 -2.22 2.02
N LEU A 392 18.94 -1.84 2.99
CA LEU A 392 17.52 -2.22 3.04
C LEU A 392 16.68 -1.01 2.59
N VAL A 393 15.93 -1.17 1.50
CA VAL A 393 15.04 -0.13 0.97
C VAL A 393 13.61 -0.62 1.04
N PHE A 394 12.73 0.17 1.66
CA PHE A 394 11.32 -0.16 1.75
C PHE A 394 10.43 1.07 1.56
N PHE A 395 9.30 0.85 0.91
CA PHE A 395 8.24 1.83 0.65
C PHE A 395 6.97 1.33 1.32
N GLY A 396 6.11 2.22 1.78
CA GLY A 396 4.87 1.79 2.38
C GLY A 396 3.82 2.85 2.47
N PHE A 397 2.66 2.41 2.95
CA PHE A 397 1.49 3.24 3.21
C PHE A 397 1.21 3.26 4.71
N SER A 398 0.79 4.41 5.22
CA SER A 398 0.32 4.57 6.60
C SER A 398 -1.18 4.76 6.61
N THR A 399 -1.87 4.22 7.61
CA THR A 399 -3.33 4.38 7.78
C THR A 399 -3.76 5.76 8.27
N SER A 400 -2.92 6.78 8.10
CA SER A 400 -3.27 8.18 8.30
C SER A 400 -2.45 9.06 7.36
N ALA A 401 -3.09 10.08 6.78
CA ALA A 401 -2.49 11.14 5.98
C ALA A 401 -2.01 12.33 6.83
N MET A 402 -2.11 12.26 8.16
CA MET A 402 -1.49 13.25 9.04
C MET A 402 0.00 12.96 9.21
N LYS A 403 0.78 14.00 9.57
CA LYS A 403 2.18 13.83 10.01
C LYS A 403 2.23 12.88 11.20
N ASN A 404 2.75 11.66 10.99
CA ASN A 404 2.75 10.61 12.00
C ASN A 404 3.59 10.97 13.26
N LYS A 405 4.68 11.73 13.09
CA LYS A 405 5.63 12.12 14.16
C LYS A 405 6.06 10.90 15.02
N PRO A 406 6.86 9.95 14.47
CA PRO A 406 7.31 8.78 15.20
C PRO A 406 8.00 9.12 16.52
N GLN A 407 7.74 8.35 17.57
CA GLN A 407 8.36 8.53 18.88
C GLN A 407 9.52 7.54 19.04
N PHE A 408 10.75 8.06 18.95
CA PHE A 408 11.96 7.26 19.13
C PHE A 408 12.20 6.96 20.61
N LEU A 409 12.42 5.70 20.94
CA LEU A 409 12.66 5.23 22.31
C LEU A 409 14.15 5.28 22.67
N ALA A 410 15.04 5.16 21.68
CA ALA A 410 16.49 5.27 21.85
C ALA A 410 17.10 6.16 20.77
N GLY A 411 18.34 6.60 20.99
CA GLY A 411 19.04 7.54 20.11
C GLY A 411 19.00 8.99 20.60
N ALA A 412 19.64 9.88 19.84
CA ALA A 412 19.97 11.22 20.32
C ALA A 412 18.76 12.15 20.53
N VAL A 413 17.61 11.83 19.95
CA VAL A 413 16.35 12.59 20.03
C VAL A 413 15.21 11.76 20.62
N SER A 414 15.56 10.81 21.49
CA SER A 414 14.61 9.85 22.05
C SER A 414 13.78 10.37 23.22
N LEU A 415 12.67 9.70 23.49
CA LEU A 415 11.86 9.87 24.71
C LEU A 415 12.70 9.65 25.97
N LEU A 416 13.58 8.64 26.00
CA LEU A 416 14.47 8.41 27.15
C LEU A 416 15.40 9.61 27.39
N ARG A 417 15.91 10.25 26.34
CA ARG A 417 16.74 11.46 26.48
C ARG A 417 15.92 12.67 26.95
N THR A 418 14.66 12.74 26.54
CA THR A 418 13.73 13.82 26.93
C THR A 418 13.26 13.68 28.38
N LEU A 419 13.04 12.44 28.83
CA LEU A 419 12.60 12.09 30.20
C LEU A 419 13.76 11.90 31.17
N LEU A 420 14.97 12.34 30.81
CA LEU A 420 16.14 12.28 31.69
C LEU A 420 15.86 13.08 32.98
N GLY A 421 15.77 12.37 34.10
CA GLY A 421 15.50 12.96 35.39
C GLY A 421 15.31 11.91 36.49
N PRO A 422 15.10 12.37 37.73
CA PRO A 422 14.94 11.50 38.89
C PRO A 422 13.75 10.55 38.76
N GLU A 423 12.67 10.95 38.09
CA GLU A 423 11.46 10.13 37.91
C GLU A 423 11.72 8.88 37.07
N LEU A 424 12.38 9.04 35.92
CA LEU A 424 12.73 7.91 35.05
C LEU A 424 13.81 7.04 35.71
N ALA A 425 14.78 7.64 36.40
CA ALA A 425 15.80 6.91 37.15
C ALA A 425 15.17 6.04 38.24
N ALA A 426 14.22 6.60 39.01
CA ALA A 426 13.46 5.87 40.03
C ALA A 426 12.60 4.75 39.41
N ALA A 427 11.92 5.03 38.30
CA ALA A 427 11.10 4.03 37.60
C ALA A 427 11.91 2.83 37.09
N LEU A 428 13.18 3.06 36.72
CA LEU A 428 14.13 2.02 36.30
C LEU A 428 14.92 1.41 37.47
N GLY A 429 14.77 1.91 38.69
CA GLY A 429 15.50 1.44 39.86
C GLY A 429 17.01 1.71 39.83
N ILE A 430 17.45 2.78 39.13
CA ILE A 430 18.87 3.14 38.97
C ILE A 430 19.14 4.59 39.38
N SER A 431 20.42 4.95 39.55
CA SER A 431 20.81 6.35 39.78
C SER A 431 20.72 7.20 38.50
N GLU A 432 20.47 8.50 38.65
CA GLU A 432 20.46 9.44 37.52
C GLU A 432 21.79 9.44 36.74
N GLU A 433 22.92 9.32 37.44
CA GLU A 433 24.23 9.21 36.81
C GLU A 433 24.31 7.96 35.91
N THR A 434 23.81 6.82 36.39
CA THR A 434 23.76 5.59 35.61
C THR A 434 22.84 5.72 34.41
N LEU A 435 21.67 6.35 34.59
CA LEU A 435 20.75 6.62 33.50
C LEU A 435 21.39 7.51 32.42
N ARG A 436 22.08 8.60 32.80
CA ARG A 436 22.81 9.47 31.86
C ARG A 436 23.89 8.70 31.10
N ARG A 437 24.71 7.92 31.81
CA ARG A 437 25.74 7.07 31.18
C ARG A 437 25.17 6.08 30.16
N LEU A 438 23.93 5.63 30.34
CA LEU A 438 23.26 4.74 29.40
C LEU A 438 22.76 5.45 28.14
N VAL A 439 22.10 6.60 28.28
CA VAL A 439 21.35 7.23 27.17
C VAL A 439 22.12 8.29 26.41
N GLU A 440 23.13 8.92 27.02
CA GLU A 440 23.89 10.03 26.41
C GLU A 440 24.91 9.62 25.32
N PRO A 441 25.55 8.41 25.33
CA PRO A 441 26.59 8.05 24.37
C PRO A 441 26.15 7.96 22.91
N GLN A 442 24.86 7.73 22.64
CA GLN A 442 24.37 7.68 21.27
C GLN A 442 24.15 9.11 20.74
N HIS A 443 24.96 9.50 19.75
CA HIS A 443 24.93 10.84 19.15
C HIS A 443 24.11 10.91 17.86
N GLU A 444 23.81 9.76 17.24
CA GLU A 444 22.98 9.70 16.04
C GLU A 444 21.49 9.73 16.40
N ALA A 445 20.70 10.33 15.52
CA ALA A 445 19.25 10.44 15.61
C ALA A 445 18.60 9.58 14.53
N VAL A 446 17.41 9.03 14.81
CA VAL A 446 16.52 8.33 13.84
C VAL A 446 17.11 7.06 13.19
N ILE A 447 18.21 7.16 12.45
CA ILE A 447 18.91 6.04 11.82
C ILE A 447 20.30 5.92 12.43
N LEU A 448 20.61 4.77 13.01
CA LEU A 448 21.81 4.51 13.81
C LEU A 448 22.67 3.44 13.13
N PRO A 449 24.00 3.42 13.35
CA PRO A 449 24.81 2.25 13.05
C PRO A 449 24.37 1.06 13.91
N SER A 450 24.33 -0.13 13.32
CA SER A 450 24.05 -1.38 14.02
C SER A 450 25.22 -2.34 13.89
N ALA A 451 25.68 -2.88 15.03
CA ALA A 451 26.73 -3.89 15.07
C ALA A 451 26.24 -5.29 14.65
N TRP A 452 24.94 -5.47 14.40
CA TRP A 452 24.28 -6.78 14.42
C TRP A 452 24.42 -7.63 13.14
N VAL A 453 25.58 -7.53 12.47
CA VAL A 453 26.11 -8.60 11.62
C VAL A 453 27.62 -8.64 11.81
N ALA A 454 28.11 -9.25 12.88
CA ALA A 454 29.53 -9.51 13.07
C ALA A 454 29.79 -11.02 12.94
N PRO A 455 30.80 -11.49 12.17
CA PRO A 455 31.70 -12.52 12.68
C PRO A 455 32.56 -11.92 13.81
N PRO A 456 33.24 -12.73 14.64
CA PRO A 456 33.86 -12.29 15.89
C PRO A 456 34.80 -11.09 15.71
N GLU A 457 34.86 -10.24 16.73
CA GLU A 457 35.62 -9.00 16.82
C GLU A 457 37.06 -9.13 16.30
N ASP A 458 37.41 -8.28 15.34
CA ASP A 458 38.72 -7.62 15.27
C ASP A 458 38.70 -6.55 14.17
N ALA A 459 38.71 -5.27 14.56
CA ALA A 459 39.40 -4.18 13.85
C ALA A 459 39.13 -2.81 14.51
N GLY A 460 40.13 -2.35 15.25
CA GLY A 460 40.76 -1.05 15.00
C GLY A 460 39.90 0.21 15.13
N LYS A 461 40.06 0.88 16.27
CA LYS A 461 39.82 2.33 16.45
C LYS A 461 40.35 3.12 15.26
N ASN A 462 39.54 4.02 14.69
CA ASN A 462 40.05 5.24 14.07
C ASN A 462 38.98 6.37 14.02
N THR A 463 39.53 7.57 14.06
CA THR A 463 39.01 8.89 14.44
C THR A 463 37.88 9.48 13.58
N VAL A 464 36.98 10.21 14.24
CA VAL A 464 35.86 10.98 13.65
C VAL A 464 36.29 12.41 13.29
N HIS A 465 36.01 12.85 12.07
CA HIS A 465 36.03 14.26 11.68
C HIS A 465 34.66 14.91 11.96
N MET A 466 34.64 15.98 12.76
CA MET A 466 33.43 16.79 13.01
C MET A 466 33.19 17.82 11.90
N LEU A 467 31.94 17.92 11.43
CA LEU A 467 31.37 19.09 10.74
C LEU A 467 29.95 19.37 11.29
N PRO A 468 29.43 20.62 11.18
CA PRO A 468 28.68 21.24 12.27
C PRO A 468 27.16 21.02 12.26
N LYS A 469 26.63 20.92 13.49
CA LYS A 469 25.23 21.05 13.99
C LYS A 469 24.12 21.17 12.94
N ALA A 470 23.37 20.07 12.78
CA ALA A 470 21.99 20.12 12.28
C ALA A 470 21.09 20.89 13.28
N ARG A 471 20.24 21.79 12.76
CA ARG A 471 19.27 22.56 13.55
C ARG A 471 18.27 21.63 14.23
N SER A 472 18.06 21.87 15.52
CA SER A 472 17.13 21.18 16.40
C SER A 472 15.69 21.19 15.86
N PHE A 473 15.13 20.00 15.62
CA PHE A 473 13.70 19.76 15.43
C PHE A 473 12.92 19.69 16.75
N ALA A 474 13.58 19.85 17.91
CA ALA A 474 12.98 19.59 19.22
C ALA A 474 11.91 20.62 19.64
N ASN A 475 11.89 21.82 19.06
CA ASN A 475 10.95 22.86 19.47
C ASN A 475 9.57 22.79 18.82
N HIS A 476 9.34 21.93 17.81
CA HIS A 476 8.03 21.78 17.16
C HIS A 476 7.27 20.49 17.56
N VAL A 477 7.84 19.69 18.47
CA VAL A 477 7.21 18.42 18.90
C VAL A 477 6.37 18.60 20.17
N LEU A 478 6.64 19.63 20.97
CA LEU A 478 5.99 19.84 22.28
C LEU A 478 4.93 20.96 22.33
N MET A 479 4.76 21.77 21.29
CA MET A 479 3.81 22.90 21.33
C MET A 479 2.43 22.64 20.74
N ASP A 480 2.20 21.53 20.03
CA ASP A 480 0.88 21.24 19.40
C ASP A 480 0.10 20.13 20.15
N VAL A 481 0.42 19.90 21.42
CA VAL A 481 -0.37 19.00 22.30
C VAL A 481 -0.89 19.81 23.48
N PHE A 482 -1.64 20.87 23.18
CA PHE A 482 -2.69 21.44 24.02
C PHE A 482 -3.78 22.03 23.13
#